data_AF-A0A951DW12-F1
#
_entry.id   AF-A0A951DW12-F1
#
_cell.length_a   1.000
_cell.length_b   1.000
_cell.length_c   1.000
_cell.angle_alpha   90.00
_cell.angle_beta   90.00
_cell.angle_gamma   90.00
#
_symmetry.space_group_name_H-M   'P 1'
#
loop_
_entity.id
_entity.type
_entity.pdbx_description
1 polymer ?
#
loop_
_entity_poly.entity_id
_entity_poly.type
_entity_poly.pdbx_seq_one_letter_code
_entity_poly.pdbx_strand_id
1 'polypeptide(L)' 'AQAAAYVQIRGSNGAGTLYGVGMDSDIVTASLKAVASAATRAQQKVAGK' A
#
# COMPACT_ATOMS: atom_id res chain seq x y z
N ALA A 1 21.14 -7.40 -2.18
CA ALA A 1 19.88 -8.05 -1.75
C ALA A 1 18.74 -7.06 -1.95
N GLN A 2 17.55 -7.52 -2.30
CA GLN A 2 16.39 -6.67 -2.52
C GLN A 2 15.20 -7.28 -1.79
N ALA A 3 14.53 -6.49 -0.96
CA ALA A 3 13.38 -6.86 -0.18
C ALA A 3 12.11 -6.35 -0.87
N ALA A 4 11.09 -7.19 -0.89
CA ALA A 4 9.75 -6.84 -1.37
C ALA A 4 8.76 -7.02 -0.22
N ALA A 5 7.91 -6.01 -0.02
CA ALA A 5 6.83 -6.05 0.95
C ALA A 5 5.49 -5.84 0.23
N TYR A 6 4.52 -6.65 0.62
CA TYR A 6 3.14 -6.57 0.13
C TYR A 6 2.22 -6.33 1.33
N VAL A 7 1.28 -5.41 1.17
CA VAL A 7 0.29 -5.11 2.20
C VAL A 7 -1.11 -5.19 1.65
N GLN A 8 -2.01 -5.77 2.44
CA GLN A 8 -3.44 -5.79 2.20
C GLN A 8 -4.11 -4.94 3.29
N ILE A 9 -4.80 -3.89 2.89
CA ILE A 9 -5.52 -3.00 3.81
C ILE A 9 -7.02 -3.17 3.54
N ARG A 10 -7.75 -3.62 4.56
CA ARG A 10 -9.21 -3.70 4.48
C ARG A 10 -9.79 -2.31 4.71
N GLY A 11 -10.49 -1.78 3.70
CA GLY A 11 -11.25 -0.55 3.86
C GLY A 11 -12.44 -0.75 4.80
N SER A 12 -12.75 0.26 5.60
CA SER A 12 -13.95 0.26 6.43
C SER A 12 -15.22 0.47 5.58
N ASN A 13 -16.39 0.10 6.13
CA ASN A 13 -17.71 0.37 5.55
C ASN A 13 -17.90 -0.07 4.09
N GLY A 14 -17.43 -1.27 3.74
CA GLY A 14 -17.63 -1.83 2.40
C GLY A 14 -16.75 -1.22 1.31
N ALA A 15 -15.76 -0.37 1.66
CA ALA A 15 -14.87 0.30 0.72
C ALA A 15 -13.90 -0.63 -0.05
N GLY A 16 -14.05 -1.95 0.06
CA GLY A 16 -13.21 -2.95 -0.59
C GLY A 16 -11.80 -3.05 0.00
N THR A 17 -11.01 -3.99 -0.53
CA THR A 17 -9.65 -4.24 -0.08
C THR A 17 -8.65 -3.51 -0.97
N LEU A 18 -7.67 -2.85 -0.37
CA LEU A 18 -6.59 -2.16 -1.04
C LEU A 18 -5.31 -2.99 -0.93
N TYR A 19 -4.50 -2.93 -1.98
CA TYR A 19 -3.22 -3.61 -2.02
C TYR A 19 -2.11 -2.61 -2.32
N GLY A 20 -1.00 -2.77 -1.62
CA GLY A 20 0.21 -1.97 -1.80
C GLY A 20 1.44 -2.86 -1.93
N VAL A 21 2.41 -2.38 -2.70
CA VAL A 21 3.70 -3.04 -2.89
C VAL A 21 4.81 -2.02 -2.73
N GLY A 22 5.89 -2.44 -2.08
CA GLY A 22 7.10 -1.65 -1.92
C GLY A 22 8.33 -2.54 -2.07
N MET A 23 9.34 -2.02 -2.77
CA MET A 23 10.62 -2.68 -2.91
C MET A 23 11.74 -1.74 -2.49
N ASP A 24 12.69 -2.28 -1.74
CA ASP A 24 13.88 -1.58 -1.28
C ASP A 24 14.98 -2.57 -0.89
N SER A 25 16.22 -2.10 -0.77
CA SER A 25 17.30 -2.89 -0.16
C SER A 25 17.04 -3.22 1.32
N ASP A 26 16.29 -2.37 2.02
CA ASP A 26 15.90 -2.56 3.42
C ASP A 26 14.42 -2.96 3.53
N ILE A 27 14.13 -4.03 4.27
CA ILE A 27 12.76 -4.51 4.50
C ILE A 27 11.88 -3.47 5.21
N VAL A 28 12.45 -2.65 6.09
CA VAL A 28 11.72 -1.59 6.79
C VAL A 28 11.26 -0.54 5.79
N THR A 29 12.15 -0.08 4.91
CA THR A 29 11.83 0.88 3.85
C THR A 29 10.86 0.29 2.82
N ALA A 30 11.03 -0.99 2.45
CA ALA A 30 10.10 -1.69 1.56
C ALA A 30 8.69 -1.75 2.15
N SER A 31 8.55 -2.04 3.45
CA SER A 31 7.27 -2.09 4.14
C SER A 31 6.57 -0.72 4.18
N LEU A 32 7.31 0.36 4.46
CA LEU A 32 6.76 1.71 4.46
C LEU A 32 6.30 2.14 3.06
N LYS A 33 7.09 1.82 2.03
CA LYS A 33 6.71 2.04 0.63
C LYS A 33 5.44 1.26 0.25
N ALA A 34 5.29 0.03 0.73
CA ALA A 34 4.10 -0.77 0.46
C ALA A 34 2.84 -0.13 1.07
N VAL A 35 2.92 0.36 2.31
CA VAL A 35 1.82 1.08 2.96
C VAL A 35 1.51 2.40 2.25
N ALA A 36 2.53 3.19 1.91
CA ALA A 36 2.36 4.46 1.19
C ALA A 36 1.69 4.25 -0.19
N SER A 37 2.06 3.15 -0.89
CA SER A 37 1.44 2.73 -2.14
C SER A 37 -0.06 2.43 -1.98
N ALA A 38 -0.43 1.68 -0.93
CA ALA A 38 -1.83 1.40 -0.62
C ALA A 38 -2.61 2.67 -0.20
N ALA A 39 -2.00 3.56 0.59
CA ALA A 39 -2.61 4.80 1.04
C ALA A 39 -2.87 5.78 -0.13
N THR A 40 -1.93 5.88 -1.06
CA THR A 40 -2.09 6.68 -2.28
C THR A 40 -3.26 6.17 -3.12
N ARG A 41 -3.40 4.85 -3.27
CA ARG A 41 -4.55 4.22 -3.95
C ARG A 41 -5.86 4.48 -3.20
N ALA A 42 -5.84 4.50 -1.87
CA ALA A 42 -7.00 4.87 -1.05
C ALA A 42 -7.43 6.32 -1.33
N GLN A 43 -6.48 7.25 -1.33
CA GLN A 43 -6.75 8.66 -1.61
C GLN A 43 -7.23 8.89 -3.04
N GLN A 44 -6.65 8.19 -4.03
CA GLN A 44 -7.14 8.26 -5.42
C GLN A 44 -8.58 7.76 -5.54
N LYS A 45 -8.95 6.69 -4.81
CA LYS A 45 -10.33 6.19 -4.77
C LYS A 45 -11.31 7.17 -4.13
N VAL A 46 -10.85 8.03 -3.21
CA VAL A 46 -11.66 9.04 -2.50
C VAL A 46 -11.69 10.40 -3.20
N ALA A 47 -10.58 10.83 -3.81
CA ALA A 47 -10.38 12.16 -4.41
C ALA A 47 -11.02 12.34 -5.80
N GLY A 48 -11.59 11.27 -6.37
CA GLY A 48 -12.41 11.33 -7.57
C GLY A 48 -11.68 10.91 -8.85
N LYS A 49 -12.20 9.85 -9.48
CA LYS A 49 -12.24 9.54 -10.93
C LYS A 49 -12.72 8.11 -11.12
#